data_AF-A0A5C0SIK3-F1
#
_entry.id   AF-A0A5C0SIK3-F1
#
_cell.length_a   1.000
_cell.length_b   1.000
_cell.length_c   1.000
_cell.angle_alpha   90.00
_cell.angle_beta   90.00
_cell.angle_gamma   90.00
#
_symmetry.space_group_name_H-M   'P 1'
#
loop_
_entity.id
_entity.type
_entity.pdbx_description
1 polymer ?
#
loop_
_entity_poly.entity_id
_entity_poly.type
_entity_poly.pdbx_seq_one_letter_code
_entity_poly.pdbx_strand_id
1 'polypeptide(L)'
;MNKSINKNIAYIAFINIIVITLYKIVGAIIEKSNLLFRGWVDIVYMINLLVFTIIIIVFTNIFLSYKLYSKIKNTIWKDALNVIFVVIVGIVIMTGYFIFAFSYEPEHIVYEKNQKVIAKVVPLGFHHINVDFYEPVNIFFMRKSNIPSKAYDGSYDIYEKR
;
A
#
# COMPACT_ATOMS: atom_id res chain seq x y z
N MET A 1 -5.03 13.13 27.80
CA MET A 1 -4.64 13.39 26.40
C MET A 1 -5.41 14.60 25.91
N ASN A 2 -4.77 15.55 25.21
CA ASN A 2 -5.38 16.83 24.85
C ASN A 2 -6.55 16.60 23.85
N LYS A 3 -7.72 17.22 24.08
CA LYS A 3 -8.94 16.99 23.28
C LYS A 3 -8.73 17.27 21.78
N SER A 4 -7.78 18.16 21.47
CA SER A 4 -7.33 18.47 20.10
C SER A 4 -6.64 17.30 19.39
N ILE A 5 -5.80 16.52 20.10
CA ILE A 5 -5.05 15.40 19.52
C ILE A 5 -6.01 14.29 19.06
N ASN A 6 -7.01 13.95 19.88
CA ASN A 6 -8.01 12.95 19.53
C ASN A 6 -8.84 13.35 18.29
N LYS A 7 -9.15 14.64 18.16
CA LYS A 7 -9.88 15.18 17.01
C LYS A 7 -9.06 15.06 15.71
N ASN A 8 -7.75 15.35 15.78
CA ASN A 8 -6.86 15.24 14.63
C ASN A 8 -6.70 13.79 14.17
N ILE A 9 -6.48 12.85 15.10
CA ILE A 9 -6.36 11.42 14.75
C ILE A 9 -7.67 10.91 14.14
N ALA A 10 -8.82 11.28 14.70
CA ALA A 10 -10.12 10.91 14.13
C ALA A 10 -10.34 11.50 12.73
N TYR A 11 -9.91 12.74 12.49
CA TYR A 11 -9.99 13.38 11.18
C TYR A 11 -9.11 12.67 10.14
N ILE A 12 -7.87 12.33 10.51
CA ILE A 12 -6.96 11.56 9.64
C ILE A 12 -7.55 10.18 9.33
N ALA A 13 -8.11 9.49 10.33
CA ALA A 13 -8.79 8.21 10.14
C ALA A 13 -9.94 8.32 9.14
N PHE A 14 -10.76 9.37 9.27
CA PHE A 14 -11.89 9.63 8.36
C PHE A 14 -11.43 9.87 6.92
N ILE A 15 -10.37 10.68 6.71
CA ILE A 15 -9.79 10.89 5.38
C ILE A 15 -9.31 9.57 4.77
N ASN A 16 -8.58 8.75 5.54
CA ASN A 16 -8.08 7.46 5.06
C ASN A 16 -9.23 6.54 4.63
N ILE A 17 -10.31 6.47 5.42
CA ILE A 17 -11.52 5.70 5.07
C ILE A 17 -12.11 6.19 3.74
N ILE A 18 -12.22 7.51 3.55
CA ILE A 18 -12.72 8.07 2.29
C ILE A 18 -11.85 7.64 1.12
N VAL A 19 -10.52 7.79 1.23
CA VAL A 19 -9.58 7.42 0.15
C VAL A 19 -9.67 5.94 -0.19
N ILE A 20 -9.66 5.06 0.82
CA ILE A 20 -9.79 3.60 0.67
C ILE A 20 -11.12 3.25 -0.02
N THR A 21 -12.20 3.88 0.41
CA THR A 21 -13.55 3.63 -0.13
C THR A 21 -13.65 4.11 -1.58
N LEU A 22 -13.14 5.31 -1.88
CA LEU A 22 -13.11 5.85 -3.24
C LEU A 22 -12.28 4.96 -4.17
N TYR A 23 -11.11 4.51 -3.74
CA TYR A 23 -10.29 3.58 -4.52
C TYR A 23 -11.06 2.31 -4.89
N LYS A 24 -11.77 1.69 -3.92
CA LYS A 24 -12.58 0.49 -4.17
C LYS A 24 -13.76 0.74 -5.10
N ILE A 25 -14.49 1.84 -4.89
CA ILE A 25 -15.65 2.19 -5.73
C ILE A 25 -15.22 2.48 -7.16
N VAL A 26 -14.21 3.34 -7.34
CA VAL A 26 -13.68 3.69 -8.67
C VAL A 26 -13.10 2.44 -9.33
N GLY A 27 -12.33 1.63 -8.59
CA GLY A 27 -11.81 0.34 -9.06
C GLY A 27 -12.89 -0.56 -9.64
N ALA A 28 -13.99 -0.76 -8.91
CA ALA A 28 -15.11 -1.57 -9.35
C ALA A 28 -15.85 -1.00 -10.58
N ILE A 29 -15.82 0.32 -10.78
CA ILE A 29 -16.41 0.97 -11.96
C ILE A 29 -15.50 0.79 -13.18
N ILE A 30 -14.19 1.02 -13.02
CA ILE A 30 -13.24 0.99 -14.14
C ILE A 30 -12.96 -0.44 -14.63
N GLU A 31 -13.04 -1.44 -13.75
CA GLU A 31 -12.87 -2.84 -14.11
C GLU A 31 -13.90 -3.29 -15.16
N LYS A 32 -15.14 -2.79 -15.07
CA LYS A 32 -16.20 -3.02 -16.08
C LYS A 32 -15.83 -2.50 -17.47
N SER A 33 -14.90 -1.55 -17.55
CA SER A 33 -14.41 -0.93 -18.78
C SER A 33 -13.05 -1.48 -19.24
N ASN A 34 -12.60 -2.61 -18.67
CA ASN A 34 -11.27 -3.18 -18.90
C ASN A 34 -10.12 -2.19 -18.64
N LEU A 35 -10.31 -1.30 -17.67
CA LEU A 35 -9.31 -0.35 -17.22
C LEU A 35 -8.72 -0.79 -15.88
N LEU A 36 -7.47 -0.41 -15.68
CA LEU A 36 -6.69 -0.67 -14.47
C LEU A 36 -6.14 0.65 -13.95
N PHE A 37 -5.94 0.74 -12.64
CA PHE A 37 -5.19 1.84 -12.06
C PHE A 37 -3.73 1.77 -12.46
N ARG A 38 -3.09 2.95 -12.54
CA ARG A 38 -1.64 3.06 -12.61
C ARG A 38 -1.02 2.66 -11.27
N GLY A 39 0.14 2.04 -11.30
CA GLY A 39 0.82 1.51 -10.11
C GLY A 39 1.06 2.55 -9.03
N TRP A 40 1.29 3.82 -9.37
CA TRP A 40 1.41 4.88 -8.35
C TRP A 40 0.11 5.10 -7.55
N VAL A 41 -1.06 4.89 -8.17
CA VAL A 41 -2.37 4.95 -7.49
C VAL A 41 -2.49 3.78 -6.51
N ASP A 42 -2.07 2.59 -6.94
CA ASP A 42 -2.03 1.39 -6.08
C ASP A 42 -1.10 1.60 -4.88
N ILE A 43 0.05 2.23 -5.09
CA ILE A 43 1.00 2.60 -4.02
C ILE A 43 0.36 3.57 -3.02
N VAL A 44 -0.32 4.62 -3.50
CA VAL A 44 -1.04 5.56 -2.62
C VAL A 44 -2.10 4.82 -1.81
N TYR A 45 -2.85 3.90 -2.42
CA TYR A 45 -3.82 3.07 -1.72
C TYR A 45 -3.18 2.20 -0.63
N MET A 46 -2.08 1.53 -0.93
CA MET A 46 -1.34 0.69 0.03
C MET A 46 -0.77 1.50 1.21
N ILE A 47 -0.26 2.71 0.96
CA ILE A 47 0.20 3.61 2.02
C ILE A 47 -0.97 4.02 2.93
N ASN A 48 -2.13 4.36 2.37
CA ASN A 48 -3.32 4.71 3.16
C ASN A 48 -3.79 3.52 4.01
N LEU A 49 -3.74 2.29 3.49
CA LEU A 49 -4.03 1.09 4.29
C LEU A 49 -3.07 0.95 5.48
N LEU A 50 -1.76 1.08 5.25
CA LEU A 50 -0.76 0.98 6.32
C LEU A 50 -0.98 2.06 7.40
N VAL A 51 -1.20 3.31 7.00
CA VAL A 51 -1.49 4.42 7.91
C VAL A 51 -2.76 4.14 8.71
N PHE A 52 -3.81 3.65 8.06
CA PHE A 52 -5.06 3.31 8.72
C PHE A 52 -4.89 2.18 9.75
N THR A 53 -4.11 1.14 9.43
CA THR A 53 -3.76 0.07 10.38
C THR A 53 -3.03 0.61 11.61
N ILE A 54 -2.04 1.50 11.42
CA ILE A 54 -1.33 2.14 12.54
C ILE A 54 -2.28 2.95 13.42
N ILE A 55 -3.21 3.69 12.82
CA ILE A 55 -4.22 4.47 13.56
C ILE A 55 -5.10 3.55 14.42
N ILE A 56 -5.58 2.42 13.89
CA ILE A 56 -6.37 1.44 14.65
C ILE A 56 -5.57 0.90 15.83
N ILE A 57 -4.30 0.59 15.62
CA ILE A 57 -3.40 0.08 16.67
C ILE A 57 -3.27 1.14 17.78
N VAL A 58 -3.00 2.39 17.43
CA VAL A 58 -2.92 3.52 18.39
C VAL A 58 -4.23 3.71 19.16
N PHE A 59 -5.38 3.72 18.47
CA PHE A 59 -6.69 3.85 19.13
C PHE A 59 -6.96 2.69 20.10
N THR A 60 -6.64 1.46 19.69
CA THR A 60 -6.80 0.26 20.52
C THR A 60 -5.97 0.38 21.80
N ASN A 61 -4.72 0.85 21.70
CA ASN A 61 -3.89 1.07 22.89
C ASN A 61 -4.47 2.17 23.78
N ILE A 62 -4.85 3.33 23.23
CA ILE A 62 -5.44 4.41 24.05
C ILE A 62 -6.67 3.90 24.80
N PHE A 63 -7.52 3.13 24.14
CA PHE A 63 -8.71 2.53 24.74
C PHE A 63 -8.37 1.51 25.84
N LEU A 64 -7.42 0.61 25.59
CA LEU A 64 -6.91 -0.35 26.59
C LEU A 64 -6.27 0.37 27.77
N SER A 65 -5.48 1.41 27.52
CA SER A 65 -4.88 2.25 28.54
C SER A 65 -5.93 2.92 29.42
N TYR A 66 -7.02 3.43 28.83
CA TYR A 66 -8.10 4.06 29.58
C TYR A 66 -8.88 3.05 30.44
N LYS A 67 -9.23 1.88 29.89
CA LYS A 67 -10.16 0.92 30.52
C LYS A 67 -9.48 -0.15 31.39
N LEU A 68 -8.29 -0.61 30.98
CA LEU A 68 -7.53 -1.69 31.60
C LEU A 68 -6.36 -1.15 32.43
N TYR A 69 -5.54 -0.23 31.91
CA TYR A 69 -4.38 0.25 32.70
C TYR A 69 -4.80 1.06 33.92
N SER A 70 -5.97 1.69 33.91
CA SER A 70 -6.55 2.33 35.09
C SER A 70 -6.79 1.37 36.25
N LYS A 71 -6.97 0.07 35.98
CA LYS A 71 -7.15 -0.99 36.99
C LYS A 71 -5.84 -1.64 37.42
N ILE A 72 -4.81 -1.55 36.59
CA ILE A 72 -3.48 -2.11 36.88
C ILE A 72 -2.75 -1.16 37.83
N LYS A 73 -2.58 -1.53 39.10
CA LYS A 73 -1.83 -0.72 40.07
C LYS A 73 -0.31 -0.85 39.91
N ASN A 74 0.16 -1.99 39.41
CA ASN A 74 1.58 -2.27 39.26
C ASN A 74 2.14 -1.59 38.00
N THR A 75 3.11 -0.71 38.18
CA THR A 75 3.78 0.06 37.12
C THR A 75 4.53 -0.84 36.13
N ILE A 76 5.15 -1.93 36.59
CA ILE A 76 5.92 -2.87 35.75
C ILE A 76 5.03 -3.50 34.68
N TRP A 77 3.79 -3.86 35.03
CA TRP A 77 2.84 -4.44 34.08
C TRP A 77 2.36 -3.43 33.04
N LYS A 78 2.27 -2.15 33.40
CA LYS A 78 1.94 -1.08 32.42
C LYS A 78 3.09 -0.88 31.44
N ASP A 79 4.32 -0.84 31.93
CA ASP A 79 5.51 -0.66 31.10
C ASP A 79 5.71 -1.86 30.17
N ALA A 80 5.52 -3.08 30.65
CA ALA A 80 5.56 -4.29 29.83
C ALA A 80 4.55 -4.25 28.69
N LEU A 81 3.31 -3.81 28.94
CA LEU A 81 2.28 -3.72 27.91
C LEU A 81 2.58 -2.59 26.89
N ASN A 82 3.17 -1.48 27.32
CA ASN A 82 3.66 -0.44 26.42
C ASN A 82 4.79 -0.95 25.52
N VAL A 83 5.73 -1.72 26.06
CA VAL A 83 6.81 -2.35 25.27
C VAL A 83 6.23 -3.32 24.24
N ILE A 84 5.31 -4.20 24.64
CA ILE A 84 4.61 -5.11 23.71
C ILE A 84 3.96 -4.34 22.58
N PHE A 85 3.31 -3.22 22.89
CA PHE A 85 2.68 -2.39 21.88
C PHE A 85 3.66 -1.80 20.87
N VAL A 86 4.79 -1.25 21.34
CA VAL A 86 5.85 -0.72 20.47
C VAL A 86 6.39 -1.81 19.56
N VAL A 87 6.58 -3.02 20.09
CA VAL A 87 7.01 -4.19 19.30
C VAL A 87 5.99 -4.54 18.23
N ILE A 88 4.69 -4.56 18.54
CA ILE A 88 3.62 -4.81 17.56
C ILE A 88 3.65 -3.78 16.44
N VAL A 89 3.77 -2.48 16.77
CA VAL A 89 3.88 -1.41 15.76
C VAL A 89 5.10 -1.64 14.87
N GLY A 90 6.25 -1.98 15.45
CA GLY A 90 7.47 -2.30 14.70
C GLY A 90 7.29 -3.47 13.74
N ILE A 91 6.66 -4.57 14.20
CA ILE A 91 6.37 -5.75 13.37
C ILE A 91 5.46 -5.37 12.20
N VAL A 92 4.41 -4.58 12.44
CA VAL A 92 3.48 -4.14 11.40
C VAL A 92 4.18 -3.29 10.35
N ILE A 93 5.04 -2.36 10.76
CA ILE A 93 5.81 -1.52 9.83
C ILE A 93 6.76 -2.39 8.99
N MET A 94 7.53 -3.29 9.62
CA MET A 94 8.45 -4.17 8.92
C MET A 94 7.74 -5.10 7.94
N THR A 95 6.60 -5.67 8.34
CA THR A 95 5.80 -6.55 7.49
C THR A 95 5.18 -5.75 6.33
N GLY A 96 4.68 -4.55 6.59
CA GLY A 96 4.18 -3.65 5.55
C GLY A 96 5.26 -3.27 4.53
N TYR A 97 6.48 -2.98 5.00
CA TYR A 97 7.62 -2.72 4.13
C TYR A 97 7.99 -3.94 3.29
N PHE A 98 8.00 -5.13 3.88
CA PHE A 98 8.24 -6.37 3.14
C PHE A 98 7.17 -6.59 2.06
N ILE A 99 5.89 -6.49 2.40
CA ILE A 99 4.80 -6.62 1.43
C ILE A 99 4.96 -5.59 0.30
N PHE A 100 5.28 -4.33 0.63
CA PHE A 100 5.50 -3.28 -0.35
C PHE A 100 6.67 -3.61 -1.29
N ALA A 101 7.83 -3.98 -0.74
CA ALA A 101 9.03 -4.28 -1.53
C ALA A 101 8.83 -5.46 -2.50
N PHE A 102 8.07 -6.48 -2.10
CA PHE A 102 7.84 -7.68 -2.92
C PHE A 102 6.59 -7.58 -3.82
N SER A 103 5.69 -6.63 -3.57
CA SER A 103 4.50 -6.39 -4.40
C SER A 103 4.68 -5.17 -5.30
N TYR A 104 5.83 -4.50 -5.26
CA TYR A 104 6.11 -3.34 -6.09
C TYR A 104 6.36 -3.80 -7.53
N GLU A 105 5.53 -3.29 -8.44
CA GLU A 105 5.58 -3.60 -9.85
C GLU A 105 5.92 -2.30 -10.60
N PRO A 106 7.21 -2.04 -10.90
CA PRO A 106 7.61 -0.78 -11.49
C PRO A 106 7.00 -0.60 -12.89
N GLU A 107 6.66 0.64 -13.18
CA GLU A 107 6.08 1.05 -14.47
C GLU A 107 7.02 1.97 -15.23
N HIS A 108 7.26 1.65 -16.50
CA HIS A 108 8.10 2.43 -17.39
C HIS A 108 7.35 2.83 -18.64
N ILE A 109 7.58 4.06 -19.11
CA ILE A 109 7.06 4.50 -20.40
C ILE A 109 8.09 4.15 -21.47
N VAL A 110 7.73 3.24 -22.36
CA VAL A 110 8.62 2.73 -23.41
C VAL A 110 7.95 2.77 -24.78
N TYR A 111 8.75 2.60 -25.84
CA TYR A 111 8.25 2.41 -27.19
C TYR A 111 8.41 0.95 -27.59
N GLU A 112 7.31 0.28 -27.90
CA GLU A 112 7.28 -1.10 -28.39
C GLU A 112 6.44 -1.15 -29.66
N LYS A 113 6.97 -1.77 -30.72
CA LYS A 113 6.31 -1.82 -32.05
C LYS A 113 5.82 -0.44 -32.54
N ASN A 114 6.64 0.61 -32.35
CA ASN A 114 6.33 2.01 -32.69
C ASN A 114 5.14 2.63 -31.93
N GLN A 115 4.68 2.01 -30.85
CA GLN A 115 3.61 2.52 -29.99
C GLN A 115 4.18 2.87 -28.61
N LYS A 116 3.75 4.03 -28.08
CA LYS A 116 4.10 4.43 -26.71
C LYS A 116 3.23 3.65 -25.73
N VAL A 117 3.84 2.82 -24.90
CA VAL A 117 3.17 1.93 -23.95
C VAL A 117 3.78 2.05 -22.56
N ILE A 118 3.05 1.55 -21.58
CA ILE A 118 3.52 1.37 -20.21
C ILE A 118 3.96 -0.08 -20.09
N ALA A 119 5.25 -0.30 -19.84
CA ALA A 119 5.78 -1.59 -19.46
C ALA A 119 5.73 -1.73 -17.95
N LYS A 120 4.97 -2.70 -17.46
CA LYS A 120 4.85 -3.03 -16.04
C LYS A 120 5.65 -4.29 -15.77
N VAL A 121 6.64 -4.20 -14.89
CA VAL A 121 7.48 -5.34 -14.50
C VAL A 121 6.80 -6.06 -13.35
N VAL A 122 6.34 -7.28 -13.62
CA VAL A 122 5.63 -8.14 -12.68
C VAL A 122 6.57 -9.26 -12.23
N PRO A 123 6.93 -9.37 -10.94
CA PRO A 123 7.77 -10.45 -10.46
C PRO A 123 7.01 -11.79 -10.53
N LEU A 124 7.61 -12.79 -11.21
CA LEU A 124 7.12 -14.17 -11.34
C LEU A 124 7.87 -15.12 -10.39
N GLY A 125 8.25 -14.62 -9.21
CA GLY A 125 9.07 -15.33 -8.22
C GLY A 125 10.44 -14.69 -8.00
N PHE A 126 11.39 -15.44 -7.46
CA PHE A 126 12.71 -14.92 -7.08
C PHE A 126 13.69 -14.72 -8.25
N HIS A 127 13.47 -15.38 -9.39
CA HIS A 127 14.43 -15.44 -10.49
C HIS A 127 13.86 -15.10 -11.86
N HIS A 128 12.57 -14.80 -11.95
CA HIS A 128 11.93 -14.49 -13.22
C HIS A 128 11.05 -13.26 -13.07
N ILE A 129 11.06 -12.42 -14.09
CA ILE A 129 10.14 -11.31 -14.23
C ILE A 129 9.31 -11.50 -15.49
N ASN A 130 8.07 -11.04 -15.44
CA ASN A 130 7.25 -10.79 -16.61
C ASN A 130 7.21 -9.30 -16.88
N VAL A 131 7.12 -8.92 -18.14
CA VAL A 131 6.79 -7.56 -18.53
C VAL A 131 5.47 -7.58 -19.25
N ASP A 132 4.47 -6.98 -18.62
CA ASP A 132 3.15 -6.77 -19.18
C ASP A 132 3.06 -5.36 -19.80
N PHE A 133 2.43 -5.25 -20.96
CA PHE A 133 2.33 -3.99 -21.69
C PHE A 133 0.91 -3.43 -21.64
N TYR A 134 0.81 -2.14 -21.35
CA TYR A 134 -0.45 -1.41 -21.21
C TYR A 134 -0.47 -0.14 -22.06
N GLU A 135 -1.63 0.18 -22.60
CA GLU A 135 -1.91 1.44 -23.26
C GLU A 135 -2.17 2.53 -22.21
N PRO A 136 -1.49 3.69 -22.30
CA PRO A 136 -1.78 4.82 -21.42
C PRO A 136 -3.12 5.44 -21.81
N VAL A 137 -4.09 5.43 -20.90
CA VAL A 137 -5.37 6.13 -21.09
C VAL A 137 -5.27 7.55 -20.55
N ASN A 138 -4.80 7.69 -19.30
CA ASN A 138 -4.46 8.96 -18.69
C ASN A 138 -3.45 8.75 -17.53
N ILE A 139 -3.27 9.76 -16.69
CA ILE A 139 -2.35 9.67 -15.54
C ILE A 139 -2.79 8.69 -14.44
N PHE A 140 -4.08 8.37 -14.35
CA PHE A 140 -4.65 7.48 -13.32
C PHE A 140 -4.95 6.08 -13.83
N PHE A 141 -5.23 5.93 -15.13
CA PHE A 141 -5.71 4.68 -15.72
C PHE A 141 -4.86 4.20 -16.89
N MET A 142 -4.80 2.88 -17.02
CA MET A 142 -4.22 2.17 -18.14
C MET A 142 -5.13 1.05 -18.61
N ARG A 143 -4.90 0.57 -19.83
CA ARG A 143 -5.62 -0.55 -20.43
C ARG A 143 -4.65 -1.63 -20.87
N LYS A 144 -5.00 -2.90 -20.74
CA LYS A 144 -4.15 -3.98 -21.26
C LYS A 144 -3.96 -3.82 -22.77
N SER A 145 -2.71 -3.81 -23.23
CA SER A 145 -2.41 -3.70 -24.65
C SER A 145 -2.53 -5.07 -25.34
N ASN A 146 -2.54 -5.06 -26.67
CA ASN A 146 -2.45 -6.28 -27.49
C ASN A 146 -1.02 -6.81 -27.64
N ILE A 147 -0.02 -6.15 -27.04
CA ILE A 147 1.37 -6.60 -27.11
C ILE A 147 1.53 -7.77 -26.12
N PRO A 148 2.05 -8.93 -26.57
CA PRO A 148 2.23 -10.07 -25.70
C PRO A 148 3.25 -9.76 -24.61
N SER A 149 3.01 -10.29 -23.42
CA SER A 149 3.93 -10.19 -22.29
C SER A 149 5.28 -10.84 -22.63
N LYS A 150 6.36 -10.31 -22.06
CA LYS A 150 7.72 -10.83 -22.25
C LYS A 150 8.26 -11.31 -20.91
N ALA A 151 8.62 -12.60 -20.83
CA ALA A 151 9.31 -13.15 -19.67
C ALA A 151 10.82 -12.96 -19.82
N TYR A 152 11.50 -12.66 -18.71
CA TYR A 152 12.95 -12.55 -18.65
C TYR A 152 13.49 -13.32 -17.44
N ASP A 153 14.69 -13.87 -17.61
CA ASP A 153 15.46 -14.45 -16.53
C ASP A 153 16.19 -13.34 -15.76
N GLY A 154 16.11 -13.43 -14.43
CA GLY A 154 16.59 -12.44 -13.49
C GLY A 154 15.44 -11.76 -12.72
N SER A 155 15.81 -11.09 -11.63
CA SER A 155 14.91 -10.36 -10.74
C SER A 155 15.14 -8.84 -10.76
N TYR A 156 15.83 -8.35 -11.78
CA TYR A 156 16.14 -6.92 -11.93
C TYR A 156 15.18 -6.26 -12.91
N ASP A 157 14.93 -4.98 -12.69
CA ASP A 157 14.18 -4.16 -13.62
C ASP A 157 15.00 -3.92 -14.90
N ILE A 158 14.54 -4.49 -16.01
CA ILE A 158 15.26 -4.42 -17.30
C ILE A 158 15.23 -3.02 -17.93
N TYR A 159 14.33 -2.15 -17.48
CA TYR A 159 14.19 -0.78 -18.01
C TYR A 159 14.85 0.26 -17.11
N GLU A 160 15.30 -0.13 -15.91
CA GLU A 160 16.07 0.72 -15.03
C GLU A 160 17.48 0.91 -15.61
N LYS A 161 17.80 2.14 -16.04
CA LYS A 161 19.13 2.48 -16.53
C LYS A 161 20.11 2.47 -15.36
N ARG A 162 21.15 1.62 -15.44
CA ARG A 162 22.33 1.70 -14.57
C ARG A 162 23.15 2.95 -14.85
#